data_AF-A0A1J4Z228-F1
#
_entry.id   AF-A0A1J4Z228-F1
#
_cell.length_a   1.000
_cell.length_b   1.000
_cell.length_c   1.000
_cell.angle_alpha   90.00
_cell.angle_beta   90.00
_cell.angle_gamma   90.00
#
_symmetry.space_group_name_H-M   'P 1'
#
loop_
_entity.id
_entity.type
_entity.pdbx_description
1 polymer ?
#
loop_
_entity_poly.entity_id
_entity_poly.type
_entity_poly.pdbx_seq_one_letter_code
_entity_poly.pdbx_strand_id
1 'polypeptide(L)'
;MQKDVRPLSEYLGRSYSENQNLIRLADTKANIVIALIGVILSIFFSFLNNFGELPMNLLIITLIPFIASGYFAFLTLYPRGAKASGKQSLLYYKDAMSMDVAKTRKKMMDFDYKDIAEDYLINIKALSRIVHSKFRNLRISYSLFVIAILVKLIVEGYSWFY
;
A
#
# COMPACT_ATOMS: atom_id res chain seq x y z
N MET A 1 39.37 -17.40 -9.36
CA MET A 1 38.43 -17.70 -8.26
C MET A 1 37.02 -17.39 -8.75
N GLN A 2 36.25 -18.39 -9.20
CA GLN A 2 34.81 -18.22 -9.42
C GLN A 2 34.16 -17.99 -8.05
N LYS A 3 33.67 -16.77 -7.79
CA LYS A 3 32.84 -16.53 -6.60
C LYS A 3 31.57 -17.39 -6.74
N ASP A 4 31.25 -18.17 -5.72
CA ASP A 4 30.00 -18.93 -5.71
C ASP A 4 28.83 -17.95 -5.83
N VAL A 5 28.10 -18.07 -6.92
CA VAL A 5 27.04 -17.15 -7.36
C VAL A 5 25.67 -17.53 -6.80
N ARG A 6 25.56 -18.74 -6.22
CA ARG A 6 24.35 -19.24 -5.54
C ARG A 6 23.92 -18.38 -4.34
N PRO A 7 24.79 -18.02 -3.38
CA PRO A 7 24.38 -17.23 -2.22
C PRO A 7 23.86 -15.84 -2.57
N LEU A 8 24.42 -15.20 -3.61
CA LEU A 8 23.95 -13.88 -4.04
C LEU A 8 22.61 -13.97 -4.78
N SER A 9 22.37 -14.98 -5.61
CA SER A 9 21.06 -15.18 -6.25
C SER A 9 19.96 -15.50 -5.23
N GLU A 10 20.27 -16.32 -4.22
CA GLU A 10 19.34 -16.63 -3.13
C GLU A 10 19.00 -15.38 -2.30
N TYR A 11 20.01 -14.56 -1.98
CA TYR A 11 19.81 -13.30 -1.26
C TYR A 11 18.92 -12.31 -2.03
N LEU A 12 19.17 -12.13 -3.33
CA LEU A 12 18.39 -11.25 -4.19
C LEU A 12 16.95 -11.77 -4.37
N GLY A 13 16.79 -13.07 -4.62
CA GLY A 13 15.47 -13.70 -4.71
C GLY A 13 14.68 -13.54 -3.42
N ARG A 14 15.33 -13.76 -2.26
CA ARG A 14 14.71 -13.58 -0.95
C ARG A 14 14.28 -12.13 -0.73
N SER A 15 15.17 -11.16 -0.93
CA SER A 15 14.86 -9.73 -0.77
C SER A 15 13.70 -9.27 -1.67
N TYR A 16 13.66 -9.78 -2.91
CA TYR A 16 12.57 -9.51 -3.83
C TYR A 16 11.23 -10.07 -3.31
N SER A 17 11.21 -11.33 -2.87
CA SER A 17 10.02 -11.98 -2.32
C SER A 17 9.54 -11.34 -1.02
N GLU A 18 10.46 -10.93 -0.14
CA GLU A 18 10.16 -10.23 1.11
C GLU A 18 9.46 -8.90 0.82
N ASN A 19 9.96 -8.12 -0.14
CA ASN A 19 9.32 -6.87 -0.55
C ASN A 19 7.90 -7.09 -1.11
N GLN A 20 7.70 -8.14 -1.92
CA GLN A 20 6.35 -8.48 -2.40
C GLN A 20 5.40 -8.87 -1.25
N ASN A 21 5.90 -9.63 -0.28
CA ASN A 21 5.14 -9.99 0.92
C ASN A 21 4.79 -8.74 1.74
N LEU A 22 5.71 -7.78 1.88
CA LEU A 22 5.45 -6.51 2.55
C LEU A 22 4.38 -5.66 1.83
N ILE A 23 4.34 -5.68 0.50
CA ILE A 23 3.25 -5.05 -0.27
C ILE A 23 1.91 -5.71 0.06
N ARG A 24 1.85 -7.05 0.01
CA ARG A 24 0.63 -7.81 0.35
C ARG A 24 0.16 -7.51 1.77
N LEU A 25 1.09 -7.47 2.74
CA LEU A 25 0.78 -7.12 4.12
C LEU A 25 0.24 -5.69 4.27
N ALA A 26 0.81 -4.72 3.54
CA ALA A 26 0.29 -3.35 3.55
C ALA A 26 -1.13 -3.28 2.98
N ASP A 27 -1.42 -4.05 1.92
CA ASP A 27 -2.74 -4.10 1.30
C ASP A 27 -3.78 -4.77 2.21
N THR A 28 -3.42 -5.89 2.86
CA THR A 28 -4.27 -6.51 3.88
C THR A 28 -4.58 -5.56 5.03
N LYS A 29 -3.58 -4.84 5.53
CA LYS A 29 -3.78 -3.85 6.61
C LYS A 29 -4.68 -2.70 6.17
N ALA A 30 -4.52 -2.19 4.96
CA ALA A 30 -5.39 -1.15 4.41
C ALA A 30 -6.85 -1.62 4.28
N ASN A 31 -7.07 -2.85 3.80
CA ASN A 31 -8.42 -3.44 3.73
C ASN A 31 -9.08 -3.56 5.12
N ILE A 32 -8.32 -3.97 6.14
CA ILE A 32 -8.80 -4.03 7.53
C ILE A 32 -9.22 -2.63 8.00
N VAL A 33 -8.41 -1.59 7.75
CA VAL A 33 -8.75 -0.21 8.13
C VAL A 33 -10.03 0.26 7.46
N ILE A 34 -10.20 0.01 6.17
CA ILE A 34 -11.42 0.38 5.43
C ILE A 34 -12.64 -0.32 6.03
N ALA A 35 -12.53 -1.61 6.33
CA ALA A 35 -13.60 -2.37 6.96
C ALA A 35 -13.96 -1.80 8.33
N LEU A 36 -12.96 -1.49 9.17
CA LEU A 36 -13.18 -0.88 10.48
C LEU A 36 -13.85 0.49 10.39
N ILE A 37 -13.46 1.33 9.42
CA ILE A 37 -14.13 2.62 9.15
C ILE A 37 -15.60 2.37 8.83
N GLY A 38 -15.92 1.40 7.96
CA GLY A 38 -17.29 1.05 7.61
C GLY A 38 -18.12 0.61 8.82
N VAL A 39 -17.57 -0.25 9.67
CA VAL A 39 -18.23 -0.71 10.91
C VAL A 39 -18.49 0.47 11.85
N ILE A 40 -17.50 1.32 12.10
CA ILE A 40 -17.66 2.48 13.01
C ILE A 40 -18.67 3.48 12.46
N LEU A 41 -18.64 3.77 11.16
CA LEU A 41 -19.63 4.66 10.54
C LEU A 41 -21.04 4.08 10.60
N SER A 42 -21.21 2.77 10.41
CA SER A 42 -22.52 2.11 10.56
C SER A 42 -23.07 2.25 11.98
N ILE A 43 -22.23 2.03 12.99
CA ILE A 43 -22.60 2.26 14.39
C ILE A 43 -22.96 3.73 14.62
N PHE A 44 -22.15 4.66 14.12
CA PHE A 44 -22.39 6.10 14.24
C PHE A 44 -23.75 6.54 13.65
N PHE A 45 -24.07 6.12 12.43
CA PHE A 45 -25.38 6.44 11.83
C PHE A 45 -26.56 5.78 12.54
N SER A 46 -26.37 4.59 13.12
CA SER A 46 -27.40 3.97 13.96
C SER A 46 -27.70 4.80 15.23
N PHE A 47 -26.70 5.43 15.83
CA PHE A 47 -26.90 6.31 16.99
C PHE A 47 -27.58 7.63 16.61
N LEU A 48 -27.19 8.23 15.49
CA LEU A 48 -27.83 9.44 14.94
C LEU A 48 -29.35 9.28 14.77
N ASN A 49 -29.78 8.13 14.26
CA ASN A 49 -31.21 7.85 14.06
C ASN A 49 -32.01 7.73 15.37
N ASN A 50 -31.34 7.43 16.50
CA ASN A 50 -31.99 7.16 17.79
C ASN A 50 -32.00 8.37 18.74
N PHE A 51 -31.05 9.30 18.64
CA PHE A 51 -30.84 10.38 19.63
C PHE A 51 -31.19 11.80 19.14
N GLY A 52 -31.78 11.93 17.94
CA GLY A 52 -32.14 13.22 17.36
C GLY A 52 -31.05 13.82 16.47
N GLU A 53 -31.43 14.82 15.67
CA GLU A 53 -30.54 15.43 14.67
C GLU A 53 -29.35 16.14 15.34
N LEU A 54 -28.13 15.59 15.19
CA LEU A 54 -26.93 16.37 15.49
C LEU A 54 -26.88 17.59 14.57
N PRO A 55 -26.50 18.77 15.07
CA PRO A 55 -26.35 19.94 14.23
C PRO A 55 -25.30 19.65 13.15
N MET A 56 -25.61 20.05 11.92
CA MET A 56 -24.88 19.65 10.71
C MET A 56 -23.38 19.93 10.78
N ASN A 57 -22.98 20.99 11.49
CA ASN A 57 -21.58 21.34 11.73
C ASN A 57 -20.81 20.25 12.51
N LEU A 58 -21.37 19.69 13.58
CA LEU A 58 -20.74 18.63 14.38
C LEU A 58 -20.63 17.32 13.60
N LEU A 59 -21.63 17.02 12.77
CA LEU A 59 -21.61 15.87 11.87
C LEU A 59 -20.48 16.00 10.85
N ILE A 60 -20.33 17.17 10.21
CA ILE A 60 -19.25 17.42 9.24
C ILE A 60 -17.87 17.30 9.89
N ILE A 61 -17.68 17.90 11.07
CA ILE A 61 -16.41 17.84 11.81
C ILE A 61 -16.03 16.38 12.14
N THR A 62 -17.02 15.54 12.46
CA THR A 62 -16.80 14.12 12.78
C THR A 62 -16.49 13.29 11.53
N LEU A 63 -17.17 13.55 10.41
CA LEU A 63 -17.01 12.75 9.18
C LEU A 63 -15.72 13.04 8.41
N ILE A 64 -15.26 14.29 8.36
CA ILE A 64 -14.03 14.69 7.63
C ILE A 64 -12.82 13.79 7.95
N PRO A 65 -12.45 13.54 9.22
CA PRO A 65 -11.29 12.71 9.53
C PRO A 65 -11.50 11.22 9.18
N PHE A 66 -12.73 10.69 9.24
CA PHE A 66 -13.03 9.33 8.75
C PHE A 66 -12.84 9.22 7.24
N ILE A 67 -13.35 10.19 6.48
CA ILE A 67 -13.20 10.24 5.01
C ILE A 67 -11.72 10.40 4.65
N ALA A 68 -10.99 11.29 5.32
CA ALA A 68 -9.56 11.47 5.09
C ALA A 68 -8.76 10.20 5.40
N SER A 69 -9.06 9.52 6.51
CA SER A 69 -8.44 8.23 6.85
C SER A 69 -8.71 7.16 5.78
N GLY A 70 -9.97 7.04 5.34
CA GLY A 70 -10.38 6.12 4.28
C GLY A 70 -9.69 6.41 2.94
N TYR A 71 -9.53 7.69 2.58
CA TYR A 71 -8.80 8.10 1.39
C TYR A 71 -7.34 7.64 1.40
N PHE A 72 -6.62 7.80 2.52
CA PHE A 72 -5.24 7.33 2.63
C PHE A 72 -5.12 5.80 2.66
N ALA A 73 -6.09 5.10 3.26
CA ALA A 73 -6.17 3.64 3.18
C ALA A 73 -6.37 3.18 1.73
N PHE A 74 -7.28 3.82 1.00
CA PHE A 74 -7.52 3.54 -0.42
C PHE A 74 -6.28 3.81 -1.29
N LEU A 75 -5.58 4.93 -1.06
CA LEU A 75 -4.31 5.23 -1.74
C LEU A 75 -3.19 4.23 -1.44
N THR A 76 -3.32 3.43 -0.37
CA THR A 76 -2.41 2.31 -0.08
C THR A 76 -2.68 1.15 -1.03
N LEU A 77 -3.95 0.89 -1.36
CA LEU A 77 -4.35 -0.18 -2.30
C LEU A 77 -4.08 0.16 -3.76
N TYR A 78 -4.08 1.45 -4.11
CA TYR A 78 -3.93 1.89 -5.49
C TYR A 78 -2.67 1.29 -6.15
N PRO A 79 -2.80 0.63 -7.32
CA PRO A 79 -1.67 -0.04 -7.97
C PRO A 79 -0.63 0.99 -8.40
N ARG A 80 0.60 0.80 -7.94
CA ARG A 80 1.73 1.64 -8.35
C ARG A 80 2.65 0.82 -9.24
N GLY A 81 2.68 1.16 -10.52
CA GLY A 81 3.69 0.62 -11.41
C GLY A 81 5.07 1.16 -11.03
N ALA A 82 6.09 0.31 -11.02
CA ALA A 82 7.46 0.81 -11.09
C ALA A 82 7.64 1.55 -12.42
N LYS A 83 8.34 2.69 -12.38
CA LYS A 83 8.75 3.40 -13.60
C LYS A 83 9.69 2.48 -14.38
N ALA A 84 9.41 2.28 -15.68
CA ALA A 84 10.29 1.52 -16.56
C ALA A 84 11.70 2.12 -16.47
N SER A 85 12.72 1.30 -16.18
CA SER A 85 14.06 1.82 -15.92
C SER A 85 14.82 2.18 -17.21
N GLY A 86 14.14 2.35 -18.34
CA GLY A 86 14.74 2.57 -19.67
C GLY A 86 15.44 1.34 -20.25
N LYS A 87 15.97 0.44 -19.40
CA LYS A 87 16.42 -0.91 -19.76
C LYS A 87 15.24 -1.86 -19.61
N GLN A 88 14.85 -2.55 -20.69
CA GLN A 88 13.78 -3.56 -20.65
C GLN A 88 14.22 -4.74 -19.77
N SER A 89 13.67 -4.82 -18.56
CA SER A 89 13.92 -5.88 -17.58
C SER A 89 13.21 -7.16 -18.00
N LEU A 90 13.87 -8.32 -17.94
CA LEU A 90 13.23 -9.61 -18.19
C LEU A 90 12.41 -10.07 -16.98
N LEU A 91 12.79 -9.62 -15.78
CA LEU A 91 12.12 -9.97 -14.53
C LEU A 91 10.93 -9.05 -14.20
N TYR A 92 10.85 -7.88 -14.84
CA TYR A 92 9.74 -6.96 -14.64
C TYR A 92 8.58 -7.29 -15.57
N TYR A 93 7.45 -7.68 -14.98
CA TYR A 93 6.24 -8.11 -15.70
C TYR A 93 5.82 -7.18 -16.84
N LYS A 94 5.86 -5.86 -16.63
CA LYS A 94 5.41 -4.87 -17.63
C LYS A 94 6.34 -4.84 -18.85
N ASP A 95 7.63 -5.00 -18.63
CA ASP A 95 8.63 -4.99 -19.70
C ASP A 95 8.62 -6.34 -20.44
N ALA A 96 8.52 -7.44 -19.69
CA ALA A 96 8.40 -8.80 -20.25
C ALA A 96 7.15 -8.98 -21.12
N MET A 97 6.00 -8.38 -20.73
CA MET A 97 4.76 -8.42 -21.51
C MET A 97 4.86 -7.64 -22.83
N SER A 98 5.76 -6.65 -22.90
CA SER A 98 5.97 -5.83 -24.10
C SER A 98 7.03 -6.40 -25.06
N MET A 99 7.74 -7.46 -24.66
CA MET A 99 8.78 -8.08 -25.46
C MET A 99 8.24 -9.22 -26.32
N ASP A 100 8.64 -9.24 -27.58
CA ASP A 100 8.40 -10.38 -28.47
C ASP A 100 9.15 -11.63 -27.97
N VAL A 101 8.52 -12.80 -28.08
CA VAL A 101 9.03 -14.08 -27.55
C VAL A 101 10.42 -14.41 -28.09
N ALA A 102 10.67 -14.11 -29.37
CA ALA A 102 11.98 -14.31 -30.00
C ALA A 102 13.07 -13.40 -29.38
N LYS A 103 12.72 -12.15 -29.04
CA LYS A 103 13.63 -11.21 -28.36
C LYS A 103 13.87 -11.62 -26.91
N THR A 104 12.83 -12.06 -26.21
CA THR A 104 12.94 -12.58 -24.83
C THR A 104 13.85 -13.79 -24.76
N ARG A 105 13.68 -14.76 -25.67
CA ARG A 105 14.52 -15.96 -25.76
C ARG A 105 15.99 -15.61 -26.00
N LYS A 106 16.27 -14.77 -27.01
CA LYS A 106 17.64 -14.35 -27.32
C LYS A 106 18.29 -13.64 -26.12
N LYS A 107 17.54 -12.75 -25.48
CA LYS A 107 18.00 -12.01 -24.31
C LYS A 107 18.22 -12.93 -23.10
N MET A 108 17.40 -13.96 -22.89
CA MET A 108 17.63 -14.96 -21.84
C MET A 108 18.87 -15.83 -22.09
N MET A 109 19.16 -16.17 -23.35
CA MET A 109 20.33 -16.98 -23.70
C MET A 109 21.65 -16.19 -23.60
N ASP A 110 21.60 -14.88 -23.85
CA ASP A 110 22.75 -13.97 -23.78
C ASP A 110 22.91 -13.28 -22.41
N PHE A 111 22.05 -13.59 -21.43
CA PHE A 111 22.02 -12.91 -20.13
C PHE A 111 23.16 -13.38 -19.22
N ASP A 112 24.13 -12.51 -18.95
CA ASP A 112 25.18 -12.79 -17.99
C ASP A 112 24.63 -12.69 -16.54
N TYR A 113 25.27 -13.40 -15.62
CA TYR A 113 24.91 -13.37 -14.20
C TYR A 113 24.94 -11.95 -13.61
N LYS A 114 25.87 -11.10 -14.07
CA LYS A 114 25.95 -9.69 -13.65
C LYS A 114 24.70 -8.91 -14.06
N ASP A 115 24.19 -9.16 -15.26
CA ASP A 115 22.98 -8.49 -15.77
C ASP A 115 21.74 -8.93 -14.99
N ILE A 116 21.66 -10.22 -14.62
CA ILE A 116 20.60 -10.75 -13.74
C ILE A 116 20.64 -10.05 -12.37
N ALA A 117 21.82 -9.95 -11.77
CA ALA A 117 21.98 -9.33 -10.47
C ALA A 117 21.62 -7.84 -10.49
N GLU A 118 22.03 -7.09 -11.54
CA GLU A 118 21.64 -5.69 -11.75
C GLU A 118 20.12 -5.56 -11.89
N ASP A 119 19.48 -6.45 -12.66
CA ASP A 119 18.04 -6.43 -12.89
C ASP A 119 17.25 -6.70 -11.58
N TYR A 120 17.70 -7.64 -10.76
CA TYR A 120 17.15 -7.86 -9.42
C TYR A 120 17.30 -6.63 -8.54
N LEU A 121 18.46 -5.98 -8.52
CA LEU A 121 18.69 -4.79 -7.69
C LEU A 121 17.79 -3.62 -8.10
N ILE A 122 17.59 -3.40 -9.40
CA ILE A 122 16.67 -2.38 -9.93
C ILE A 122 15.24 -2.67 -9.45
N ASN A 123 14.79 -3.91 -9.60
CA ASN A 123 13.46 -4.35 -9.19
C ASN A 123 13.26 -4.27 -7.67
N ILE A 124 14.21 -4.72 -6.87
CA ILE A 124 14.19 -4.60 -5.40
C ILE A 124 14.09 -3.14 -5.00
N LYS A 125 14.91 -2.25 -5.58
CA LYS A 125 14.86 -0.81 -5.29
C LYS A 125 13.51 -0.19 -5.64
N ALA A 126 12.92 -0.60 -6.76
CA ALA A 126 11.59 -0.15 -7.15
C ALA A 126 10.50 -0.64 -6.18
N LEU A 127 10.52 -1.93 -5.82
CA LEU A 127 9.59 -2.50 -4.85
C LEU A 127 9.73 -1.86 -3.48
N SER A 128 10.96 -1.68 -2.96
CA SER A 128 11.22 -1.02 -1.68
C SER A 128 10.63 0.40 -1.65
N ARG A 129 10.69 1.14 -2.76
CA ARG A 129 10.05 2.47 -2.87
C ARG A 129 8.53 2.39 -2.79
N ILE A 130 7.93 1.40 -3.45
CA ILE A 130 6.48 1.15 -3.40
C ILE A 130 6.06 0.79 -1.97
N VAL A 131 6.76 -0.15 -1.33
CA VAL A 131 6.57 -0.57 0.06
C VAL A 131 6.61 0.66 0.97
N HIS A 132 7.68 1.46 0.90
CA HIS A 132 7.84 2.63 1.75
C HIS A 132 6.66 3.59 1.63
N SER A 133 6.19 3.87 0.41
CA SER A 133 5.07 4.77 0.25
C SER A 133 3.72 4.18 0.65
N LYS A 134 3.50 2.86 0.49
CA LYS A 134 2.31 2.18 1.01
C LYS A 134 2.26 2.27 2.53
N PHE A 135 3.35 1.95 3.21
CA PHE A 135 3.44 2.05 4.67
C PHE A 135 3.34 3.49 5.19
N ARG A 136 3.83 4.49 4.44
CA ARG A 136 3.65 5.90 4.77
C ARG A 136 2.17 6.29 4.73
N ASN A 137 1.46 5.94 3.66
CA ASN A 137 0.03 6.23 3.52
C ASN A 137 -0.79 5.50 4.59
N LEU A 138 -0.47 4.23 4.85
CA LEU A 138 -1.10 3.45 5.90
C LEU A 138 -0.89 4.08 7.30
N ARG A 139 0.31 4.59 7.59
CA ARG A 139 0.58 5.29 8.86
C ARG A 139 -0.28 6.55 9.01
N ILE A 140 -0.37 7.36 7.95
CA ILE A 140 -1.22 8.56 7.94
C ILE A 140 -2.70 8.18 8.15
N SER A 141 -3.17 7.13 7.45
CA SER A 141 -4.53 6.61 7.60
C SER A 141 -4.83 6.20 9.05
N TYR A 142 -3.94 5.46 9.70
CA TYR A 142 -4.09 5.09 11.11
C TYR A 142 -4.13 6.29 12.05
N SER A 143 -3.22 7.26 11.86
CA SER A 143 -3.20 8.48 12.68
C SER A 143 -4.53 9.25 12.55
N LEU A 144 -5.04 9.41 11.33
CA LEU A 144 -6.32 10.06 11.08
C LEU A 144 -7.50 9.26 11.65
N PHE A 145 -7.45 7.94 11.61
CA PHE A 145 -8.48 7.07 12.18
C PHE A 145 -8.59 7.25 13.70
N VAL A 146 -7.45 7.27 14.39
CA VAL A 146 -7.41 7.53 15.85
C VAL A 146 -7.95 8.92 16.16
N ILE A 147 -7.54 9.94 15.40
CA ILE A 147 -8.07 11.30 15.55
C ILE A 147 -9.59 11.32 15.32
N ALA A 148 -10.10 10.61 14.32
CA ALA A 148 -11.53 10.52 14.03
C ALA A 148 -12.32 9.94 15.21
N ILE A 149 -11.81 8.88 15.85
CA ILE A 149 -12.42 8.30 17.03
C ILE A 149 -12.42 9.30 18.20
N LEU A 150 -11.31 9.99 18.45
CA LEU A 150 -11.22 10.98 19.53
C LEU A 150 -12.20 12.14 19.30
N VAL A 151 -12.25 12.68 18.08
CA VAL A 151 -13.21 13.73 17.71
C VAL A 151 -14.64 13.25 17.92
N LYS A 152 -14.98 12.03 17.49
CA LYS A 152 -16.31 11.44 17.71
C LYS A 152 -16.68 11.38 19.18
N LEU A 153 -15.77 10.89 20.03
CA LEU A 153 -16.01 10.79 21.48
C LEU A 153 -16.21 12.15 22.14
N ILE A 154 -15.46 13.17 21.72
CA ILE A 154 -15.62 14.55 22.23
C ILE A 154 -16.98 15.12 21.81
N VAL A 155 -17.38 14.94 20.55
CA VAL A 155 -18.67 15.42 20.04
C VAL A 155 -19.84 14.75 20.75
N GLU A 156 -19.77 13.42 20.93
CA GLU A 156 -20.79 12.67 21.65
C GLU A 156 -20.87 13.08 23.12
N GLY A 157 -19.73 13.25 23.78
CA GLY A 157 -19.67 13.78 25.14
C GLY A 157 -20.31 15.16 25.24
N TYR A 158 -20.00 16.06 24.32
CA TYR A 158 -20.63 17.39 24.27
C TYR A 158 -22.14 17.32 24.09
N SER A 159 -22.63 16.46 23.20
CA SER A 159 -24.07 16.26 22.94
C SER A 159 -24.85 15.61 24.10
N TRP A 160 -24.17 15.01 25.08
CA TRP A 160 -24.82 14.48 26.28
C TRP A 160 -25.06 15.56 27.34
N PHE A 161 -24.28 16.64 27.32
CA PHE A 161 -24.38 17.72 28.31
C PHE A 161 -25.27 18.89 27.85
N TYR A 162 -25.57 18.98 26.55
CA TYR A 162 -26.40 20.01 25.92
C TYR A 162 -27.51 19.39 25.10
#